data_AF-M0ZQC5-F1
#
_entry.id   AF-M0ZQC5-F1
#
_cell.length_a   1.000
_cell.length_b   1.000
_cell.length_c   1.000
_cell.angle_alpha   90.00
_cell.angle_beta   90.00
_cell.angle_gamma   90.00
#
_symmetry.space_group_name_H-M   'P 1'
#
loop_
_entity.id
_entity.type
_entity.pdbx_description
1 polymer ?
#
loop_
_entity_poly.entity_id
_entity_poly.type
_entity_poly.pdbx_seq_one_letter_code
_entity_poly.pdbx_strand_id
1 'polypeptide(L)'
;MEERNPLLNAVMDSLPEEKPRLISGLGLPEEVLQGVAAGVDLFDSTYIYHLTLGGFALTFPLESIEKQVTKYQPNSNSGCDGTKINLKATMYRKDTSPIVDNCKCYTCQNHTKAYINHLLNVHEMLAHILLEMHNTHHFLGFFRSIREAIHEGKFEQFRQKFIVSRHEHIFSAALNV
;
A
#
# COMPACT_ATOMS: atom_id res chain seq x y z
N MET A 1 -4.06 -2.95 19.23
CA MET A 1 -3.79 -3.91 18.13
C MET A 1 -3.49 -5.31 18.64
N GLU A 2 -2.81 -5.48 19.78
CA GLU A 2 -2.43 -6.80 20.34
C GLU A 2 -3.62 -7.74 20.58
N GLU A 3 -4.78 -7.23 21.01
CA GLU A 3 -5.97 -8.08 21.28
C GLU A 3 -6.71 -8.53 20.01
N ARG A 4 -6.53 -7.84 18.88
CA ARG A 4 -7.26 -8.17 17.65
C ARG A 4 -6.79 -9.50 17.05
N ASN A 5 -5.49 -9.78 17.09
CA ASN A 5 -4.95 -10.98 16.44
C ASN A 5 -5.46 -12.28 17.10
N PRO A 6 -5.39 -12.43 18.43
CA PRO A 6 -5.91 -13.62 19.09
C PRO A 6 -7.42 -13.80 18.87
N LEU A 7 -8.19 -12.71 18.91
CA LEU A 7 -9.63 -12.74 18.66
C LEU A 7 -9.94 -13.17 17.22
N LEU A 8 -9.21 -12.61 16.24
CA LEU A 8 -9.38 -12.97 14.84
C LEU A 8 -9.14 -14.45 14.61
N ASN A 9 -8.03 -15.00 15.14
CA ASN A 9 -7.73 -16.42 15.04
C ASN A 9 -8.83 -17.29 15.68
N ALA A 10 -9.24 -16.98 16.91
CA ALA A 10 -10.28 -17.74 17.60
C ALA A 10 -11.63 -17.75 16.85
N VAL A 11 -11.99 -16.62 16.22
CA VAL A 11 -13.18 -16.54 15.37
C VAL A 11 -13.00 -17.36 14.10
N MET A 12 -11.87 -17.24 13.41
CA MET A 12 -11.61 -17.96 12.16
C MET A 12 -11.56 -19.49 12.35
N ASP A 13 -11.04 -19.97 13.48
CA ASP A 13 -11.03 -21.38 13.87
C ASP A 13 -12.45 -21.95 14.09
N SER A 14 -13.42 -21.07 14.40
CA SER A 14 -14.82 -21.45 14.65
C SER A 14 -15.69 -21.41 13.37
N LEU A 15 -15.17 -20.89 12.26
CA LEU A 15 -15.90 -20.75 11.01
C LEU A 15 -15.68 -21.95 10.08
N PRO A 16 -16.69 -22.38 9.30
CA PRO A 16 -16.52 -23.48 8.35
C PRO A 16 -15.40 -23.19 7.33
N GLU A 17 -14.54 -24.17 7.07
CA GLU A 17 -13.38 -24.03 6.16
C GLU A 17 -13.80 -23.98 4.69
N GLU A 18 -14.93 -24.61 4.34
CA GLU A 18 -15.40 -24.70 2.96
C GLU A 18 -16.09 -23.44 2.44
N LYS A 19 -16.26 -22.42 3.29
CA LYS A 19 -16.95 -21.16 2.97
C LYS A 19 -16.00 -19.99 3.00
N PRO A 20 -16.12 -19.04 2.03
CA PRO A 20 -15.26 -17.87 2.01
C PRO A 20 -15.51 -16.97 3.22
N ARG A 21 -14.43 -16.46 3.81
CA ARG A 21 -14.42 -15.60 4.99
C ARG A 21 -14.11 -14.16 4.56
N LEU A 22 -15.12 -13.29 4.65
CA LEU A 22 -15.02 -11.86 4.35
C LEU A 22 -14.82 -11.06 5.63
N ILE A 23 -13.88 -10.11 5.60
CA ILE A 23 -13.75 -9.09 6.65
C ILE A 23 -13.92 -7.70 6.06
N SER A 24 -14.48 -6.79 6.85
CA SER A 24 -14.58 -5.37 6.51
C SER A 24 -13.81 -4.51 7.50
N GLY A 25 -13.18 -3.44 7.02
CA GLY A 25 -12.44 -2.49 7.86
C GLY A 25 -11.00 -2.90 8.19
N LEU A 26 -10.47 -3.94 7.53
CA LEU A 26 -9.03 -4.22 7.48
C LEU A 26 -8.50 -3.85 6.10
N GLY A 27 -7.68 -2.82 6.01
CA GLY A 27 -7.22 -2.34 4.71
C GLY A 27 -5.78 -1.85 4.66
N LEU A 28 -5.15 -1.56 5.80
CA LEU A 28 -3.70 -1.33 5.80
C LEU A 28 -2.99 -2.61 5.30
N PRO A 29 -1.94 -2.51 4.47
CA PRO A 29 -1.27 -3.68 3.91
C PRO A 29 -0.86 -4.74 4.95
N GLU A 30 -0.40 -4.34 6.14
CA GLU A 30 -0.07 -5.26 7.24
C GLU A 30 -1.27 -5.97 7.83
N GLU A 31 -2.39 -5.26 7.94
CA GLU A 31 -3.64 -5.82 8.45
C GLU A 31 -4.23 -6.80 7.46
N VAL A 32 -4.08 -6.53 6.16
CA VAL A 32 -4.41 -7.48 5.10
C VAL A 32 -3.54 -8.72 5.23
N LEU A 33 -2.22 -8.58 5.36
CA LEU A 33 -1.31 -9.73 5.54
C LEU A 33 -1.63 -10.52 6.80
N GLN A 34 -1.94 -9.84 7.89
CA GLN A 34 -2.37 -10.45 9.15
C GLN A 34 -3.70 -11.21 8.97
N GLY A 35 -4.67 -10.61 8.28
CA GLY A 35 -5.95 -11.24 8.00
C GLY A 35 -5.80 -12.49 7.12
N VAL A 36 -5.00 -12.41 6.07
CA VAL A 36 -4.68 -13.56 5.21
C VAL A 36 -4.01 -14.67 6.03
N ALA A 37 -3.04 -14.32 6.90
CA ALA A 37 -2.40 -15.29 7.79
C ALA A 37 -3.37 -15.97 8.77
N ALA A 38 -4.45 -15.27 9.15
CA ALA A 38 -5.53 -15.78 10.00
C ALA A 38 -6.61 -16.56 9.21
N GLY A 39 -6.49 -16.68 7.89
CA GLY A 39 -7.45 -17.40 7.05
C GLY A 39 -8.63 -16.58 6.55
N VAL A 40 -8.47 -15.26 6.40
CA VAL A 40 -9.43 -14.39 5.69
C VAL A 40 -9.20 -14.47 4.19
N ASP A 41 -10.28 -14.62 3.41
CA ASP A 41 -10.25 -14.77 1.95
C ASP A 41 -10.55 -13.46 1.21
N LEU A 42 -11.46 -12.65 1.74
CA LEU A 42 -11.99 -11.46 1.08
C LEU A 42 -11.87 -10.22 1.97
N PHE A 43 -11.53 -9.09 1.34
CA PHE A 43 -11.35 -7.80 1.97
C PHE A 43 -12.11 -6.73 1.19
N ASP A 44 -12.60 -5.72 1.89
CA ASP A 44 -13.17 -4.53 1.28
C ASP A 44 -12.07 -3.52 0.89
N SER A 45 -12.34 -2.67 -0.10
CA SER A 45 -11.39 -1.68 -0.60
C SER A 45 -11.59 -0.28 0.01
N THR A 46 -12.35 -0.15 1.11
CA THR A 46 -12.69 1.15 1.74
C THR A 46 -11.44 1.96 2.13
N TYR A 47 -10.36 1.29 2.50
CA TYR A 47 -9.07 1.93 2.78
C TYR A 47 -8.53 2.73 1.60
N ILE A 48 -8.67 2.22 0.37
CA ILE A 48 -8.19 2.87 -0.85
C ILE A 48 -8.93 4.18 -1.09
N TYR A 49 -10.24 4.15 -0.93
CA TYR A 49 -11.08 5.35 -1.03
C TYR A 49 -10.64 6.44 -0.03
N HIS A 50 -10.41 6.07 1.23
CA HIS A 50 -9.95 7.01 2.25
C HIS A 50 -8.57 7.61 1.95
N LEU A 51 -7.63 6.81 1.41
CA LEU A 51 -6.33 7.32 0.98
C LEU A 51 -6.48 8.34 -0.15
N THR A 52 -7.27 8.00 -1.16
CA THR A 52 -7.53 8.86 -2.31
C THR A 52 -8.11 10.21 -1.87
N LEU A 53 -9.14 10.23 -1.02
CA LEU A 53 -9.70 11.47 -0.45
C LEU A 53 -8.68 12.27 0.35
N GLY A 54 -7.81 11.58 1.09
CA GLY A 54 -6.73 12.21 1.83
C GLY A 54 -5.66 12.86 0.94
N GLY A 55 -5.61 12.51 -0.35
CA GLY A 55 -4.54 12.92 -1.27
C GLY A 55 -3.29 12.03 -1.15
N PHE A 56 -3.44 10.81 -0.64
CA PHE A 56 -2.36 9.86 -0.47
C PHE A 56 -2.29 8.89 -1.65
N ALA A 57 -1.06 8.58 -2.07
CA ALA A 57 -0.78 7.57 -3.06
C ALA A 57 0.01 6.42 -2.44
N LEU A 58 -0.37 5.17 -2.73
CA LEU A 58 0.37 3.98 -2.32
C LEU A 58 1.69 3.89 -3.09
N THR A 59 2.77 3.52 -2.38
CA THR A 59 4.14 3.48 -2.96
C THR A 59 5.01 2.35 -2.42
N PHE A 60 4.45 1.46 -1.58
CA PHE A 60 5.20 0.31 -1.07
C PHE A 60 5.66 -0.59 -2.23
N PRO A 61 6.83 -1.25 -2.12
CA PRO A 61 7.32 -2.12 -3.17
C PRO A 61 6.36 -3.31 -3.39
N LEU A 62 6.00 -3.55 -4.66
CA LEU A 62 5.13 -4.67 -5.07
C LEU A 62 5.92 -5.93 -5.47
N GLU A 63 7.24 -5.85 -5.55
CA GLU A 63 8.05 -6.88 -6.21
C GLU A 63 8.19 -8.17 -5.38
N SER A 64 7.61 -9.23 -5.94
CA SER A 64 8.02 -10.62 -5.80
C SER A 64 9.44 -10.78 -6.41
N ILE A 65 10.49 -10.92 -5.60
CA ILE A 65 11.79 -11.55 -5.93
C ILE A 65 12.20 -11.51 -7.43
N GLU A 66 12.39 -10.34 -8.05
CA GLU A 66 13.14 -10.24 -9.30
C GLU A 66 14.11 -9.06 -9.26
N LYS A 67 15.35 -9.40 -8.90
CA LYS A 67 16.61 -8.81 -9.37
C LYS A 67 16.63 -7.29 -9.55
N GLN A 68 17.45 -6.69 -8.68
CA GLN A 68 18.12 -5.39 -8.78
C GLN A 68 17.39 -4.25 -8.09
N VAL A 69 17.78 -4.07 -6.82
CA VAL A 69 18.21 -2.80 -6.21
C VAL A 69 18.09 -1.60 -7.15
N THR A 70 16.88 -1.09 -7.33
CA THR A 70 16.70 0.32 -7.67
C THR A 70 16.56 1.02 -6.34
N LYS A 71 17.54 1.88 -6.06
CA LYS A 71 17.62 2.70 -4.86
C LYS A 71 16.32 3.50 -4.75
N TYR A 72 15.39 3.03 -3.92
CA TYR A 72 14.35 3.88 -3.38
C TYR A 72 15.08 4.98 -2.62
N GLN A 73 15.23 6.16 -3.21
CA GLN A 73 15.81 7.31 -2.53
C GLN A 73 14.77 7.82 -1.56
N PRO A 74 14.96 7.65 -0.23
CA PRO A 74 14.10 8.30 0.71
C PRO A 74 14.49 9.77 0.66
N ASN A 75 13.67 10.59 0.00
CA ASN A 75 13.71 12.01 0.32
C ASN A 75 13.17 12.13 1.74
N SER A 76 14.10 12.07 2.68
CA SER A 76 13.96 12.42 4.09
C SER A 76 13.29 13.79 4.18
N ASN A 77 11.98 13.82 4.40
CA ASN A 77 11.27 14.90 5.07
C ASN A 77 9.80 14.52 5.30
N SER A 78 9.47 14.39 6.59
CA SER A 78 8.16 14.52 7.25
C SER A 78 6.91 14.15 6.44
N GLY A 79 6.47 12.90 6.57
CA GLY A 79 5.11 12.45 6.20
C GLY A 79 5.01 11.17 5.37
N CYS A 80 6.13 10.53 5.03
CA CYS A 80 6.17 9.23 4.35
C CYS A 80 6.35 8.12 5.39
N ASP A 81 5.40 7.18 5.49
CA ASP A 81 5.52 6.00 6.36
C ASP A 81 6.15 4.79 5.64
N GLY A 82 6.79 5.04 4.49
CA GLY A 82 7.37 4.02 3.61
C GLY A 82 6.34 3.25 2.77
N THR A 83 5.04 3.37 3.06
CA THR A 83 3.98 2.65 2.32
C THR A 83 3.13 3.55 1.45
N LYS A 84 3.06 4.84 1.80
CA LYS A 84 2.30 5.87 1.08
C LYS A 84 2.98 7.23 1.16
N ILE A 85 2.68 8.07 0.18
CA ILE A 85 3.12 9.47 0.13
C ILE A 85 1.91 10.40 0.10
N ASN A 86 2.04 11.57 0.73
CA ASN A 86 1.03 12.63 0.66
C ASN A 86 1.32 13.56 -0.52
N LEU A 87 0.58 13.43 -1.62
CA LEU A 87 0.78 14.26 -2.81
C LEU A 87 0.29 15.70 -2.66
N LYS A 88 -0.29 16.10 -1.52
CA LYS A 88 -0.54 17.52 -1.19
C LYS A 88 0.73 18.24 -0.70
N ALA A 89 1.75 17.49 -0.28
CA ALA A 89 2.97 18.07 0.27
C ALA A 89 3.72 18.95 -0.74
N THR A 90 4.25 20.08 -0.27
CA THR A 90 4.88 21.11 -1.14
C THR A 90 6.13 20.61 -1.85
N MET A 91 6.80 19.58 -1.32
CA MET A 91 7.97 18.93 -1.92
C MET A 91 7.68 18.39 -3.33
N TYR A 92 6.43 17.99 -3.61
CA TYR A 92 6.06 17.40 -4.91
C TYR A 92 5.70 18.43 -5.97
N ARG A 93 5.63 19.74 -5.65
CA ARG A 93 5.21 20.81 -6.58
C ARG A 93 6.01 20.87 -7.89
N LYS A 94 7.28 20.47 -7.86
CA LYS A 94 8.19 20.50 -9.02
C LYS A 94 8.70 19.10 -9.41
N ASP A 95 8.15 18.06 -8.79
CA ASP A 95 8.56 16.68 -9.04
C ASP A 95 7.92 16.14 -10.33
N THR A 96 8.69 16.08 -11.41
CA THR A 96 8.23 15.59 -12.72
C THR A 96 8.30 14.06 -12.86
N SER A 97 8.67 13.33 -11.81
CA SER A 97 8.64 11.86 -11.82
C SER A 97 7.22 11.30 -11.65
N PRO A 98 6.94 10.07 -12.10
CA PRO A 98 5.67 9.39 -11.83
C PRO A 98 5.50 9.09 -10.33
N ILE A 99 4.30 8.70 -9.88
CA ILE A 99 4.07 8.36 -8.47
C ILE A 99 4.99 7.22 -8.03
N VAL A 100 5.03 6.13 -8.81
CA VAL A 100 5.89 4.96 -8.61
C VAL A 100 6.55 4.63 -9.95
N ASP A 101 7.88 4.46 -9.93
CA ASP A 101 8.63 4.07 -11.12
C ASP A 101 8.18 2.69 -11.62
N ASN A 102 8.12 2.50 -12.94
CA ASN A 102 7.67 1.26 -13.60
C ASN A 102 6.22 0.83 -13.30
N CYS A 103 5.40 1.65 -12.64
CA CYS A 103 3.98 1.34 -12.45
C CYS A 103 3.22 1.41 -13.78
N LYS A 104 2.39 0.40 -14.05
CA LYS A 104 1.65 0.25 -15.32
C LYS A 104 0.26 0.87 -15.29
N CYS A 105 -0.09 1.64 -14.25
CA CYS A 105 -1.38 2.31 -14.18
C CYS A 105 -1.41 3.54 -15.12
N TYR A 106 -2.62 3.92 -15.57
CA TYR A 106 -2.80 5.08 -16.45
C TYR A 106 -2.15 6.35 -15.87
N THR A 107 -2.30 6.58 -14.57
CA THR A 107 -1.77 7.77 -13.90
C THR A 107 -0.25 7.84 -13.96
N CYS A 108 0.46 6.77 -13.63
CA CYS A 108 1.93 6.76 -13.64
C CYS A 108 2.51 6.82 -15.07
N GLN A 109 1.77 6.34 -16.07
CA GLN A 109 2.21 6.38 -17.47
C GLN A 109 2.04 7.75 -18.13
N ASN A 110 1.10 8.57 -17.65
CA ASN A 110 0.70 9.80 -18.34
C ASN A 110 0.88 11.08 -17.51
N HIS A 111 1.06 10.97 -16.20
CA HIS A 111 1.06 12.12 -15.28
C HIS A 111 2.21 12.07 -14.27
N THR A 112 2.58 13.25 -13.79
CA THR A 112 3.67 13.45 -12.83
C THR A 112 3.15 13.75 -11.43
N LYS A 113 3.99 13.54 -10.41
CA LYS A 113 3.68 13.97 -9.03
C LYS A 113 3.35 15.46 -8.94
N ALA A 114 4.07 16.31 -9.67
CA ALA A 114 3.81 17.75 -9.76
C ALA A 114 2.43 18.06 -10.32
N TYR A 115 2.00 17.36 -11.37
CA TYR A 115 0.69 17.55 -11.96
C TYR A 115 -0.44 17.19 -10.98
N ILE A 116 -0.31 16.04 -10.31
CA ILE A 116 -1.30 15.59 -9.32
C ILE A 116 -1.30 16.52 -8.10
N ASN A 117 -0.13 16.95 -7.63
CA ASN A 117 0.01 17.94 -6.57
C ASN A 117 -0.70 19.24 -6.93
N HIS A 118 -0.54 19.73 -8.16
CA HIS A 118 -1.25 20.90 -8.66
C HIS A 118 -2.76 20.70 -8.58
N LEU A 119 -3.30 19.63 -9.19
CA LEU A 119 -4.75 19.35 -9.20
C LEU A 119 -5.35 19.26 -7.78
N LEU A 120 -4.65 18.58 -6.86
CA LEU A 120 -5.07 18.48 -5.45
C LEU A 120 -5.14 19.84 -4.76
N ASN A 121 -4.17 20.73 -5.02
CA ASN A 121 -4.09 22.05 -4.40
C ASN A 121 -5.05 23.07 -5.01
N VAL A 122 -5.49 22.87 -6.27
CA VAL A 122 -6.54 23.69 -6.90
C VAL A 122 -7.94 23.09 -6.74
N HIS A 123 -8.08 22.03 -5.94
CA HIS A 123 -9.36 21.35 -5.66
C HIS A 123 -10.08 20.84 -6.92
N GLU A 124 -9.33 20.37 -7.90
CA GLU A 124 -9.88 19.83 -9.15
C GLU A 124 -10.15 18.31 -8.99
N MET A 125 -11.31 17.85 -9.47
CA MET A 125 -11.82 16.50 -9.19
C MET A 125 -11.02 15.38 -9.89
N LEU A 126 -10.38 15.65 -11.02
CA LEU A 126 -9.50 14.72 -11.74
C LEU A 126 -8.37 14.22 -10.85
N ALA A 127 -7.93 15.00 -9.86
CA ALA A 127 -6.94 14.57 -8.87
C ALA A 127 -7.35 13.23 -8.21
N HIS A 128 -8.59 13.15 -7.74
CA HIS A 128 -9.10 11.95 -7.06
C HIS A 128 -9.30 10.79 -8.03
N ILE A 129 -9.73 11.06 -9.27
CA ILE A 129 -9.88 10.03 -10.30
C ILE A 129 -8.51 9.39 -10.60
N LEU A 130 -7.48 10.21 -10.84
CA LEU A 130 -6.13 9.74 -11.13
C LEU A 130 -5.50 9.01 -9.93
N LEU A 131 -5.72 9.51 -8.72
CA LEU A 131 -5.28 8.83 -7.50
C LEU A 131 -5.96 7.49 -7.29
N GLU A 132 -7.28 7.40 -7.51
CA GLU A 132 -8.05 6.16 -7.36
C GLU A 132 -7.58 5.10 -8.37
N MET A 133 -7.34 5.50 -9.62
CA MET A 133 -6.78 4.62 -10.65
C MET A 133 -5.43 4.04 -10.22
N HIS A 134 -4.56 4.87 -9.65
CA HIS A 134 -3.26 4.42 -9.14
C HIS A 134 -3.40 3.51 -7.92
N ASN A 135 -4.10 3.96 -6.89
CA ASN A 135 -4.22 3.23 -5.62
C ASN A 135 -4.90 1.88 -5.80
N THR A 136 -5.97 1.82 -6.61
CA THR A 136 -6.65 0.56 -6.93
C THR A 136 -5.73 -0.39 -7.70
N HIS A 137 -5.03 0.10 -8.73
CA HIS A 137 -4.07 -0.72 -9.48
C HIS A 137 -2.98 -1.29 -8.56
N HIS A 138 -2.44 -0.45 -7.70
CA HIS A 138 -1.37 -0.82 -6.77
C HIS A 138 -1.84 -1.86 -5.75
N PHE A 139 -3.04 -1.68 -5.19
CA PHE A 139 -3.61 -2.61 -4.20
C PHE A 139 -4.00 -3.95 -4.82
N LEU A 140 -4.53 -3.96 -6.06
CA LEU A 140 -4.77 -5.19 -6.80
C LEU A 140 -3.46 -5.92 -7.13
N GLY A 141 -2.40 -5.18 -7.43
CA GLY A 141 -1.04 -5.71 -7.58
C GLY A 141 -0.55 -6.38 -6.30
N PHE A 142 -0.77 -5.75 -5.15
CA PHE A 142 -0.42 -6.32 -3.84
C PHE A 142 -1.14 -7.65 -3.57
N PHE A 143 -2.45 -7.71 -3.81
CA PHE A 143 -3.20 -8.97 -3.70
C PHE A 143 -2.75 -10.04 -4.69
N ARG A 144 -2.22 -9.65 -5.86
CA ARG A 144 -1.59 -10.59 -6.79
C ARG A 144 -0.31 -11.18 -6.21
N SER A 145 0.58 -10.35 -5.69
CA SER A 145 1.83 -10.81 -5.05
C SER A 145 1.54 -11.71 -3.84
N ILE A 146 0.50 -11.41 -3.06
CA ILE A 146 0.05 -12.29 -1.96
C ILE A 146 -0.33 -13.68 -2.48
N ARG A 147 -1.18 -13.74 -3.52
CA ARG A 147 -1.62 -15.03 -4.09
C ARG A 147 -0.46 -15.83 -4.67
N GLU A 148 0.48 -15.18 -5.34
CA GLU A 148 1.71 -15.80 -5.84
C GLU A 148 2.56 -16.37 -4.69
N ALA A 149 2.77 -15.59 -3.62
CA ALA A 149 3.54 -16.03 -2.46
C ALA A 149 2.90 -17.21 -1.72
N ILE A 150 1.57 -17.27 -1.65
CA ILE A 150 0.82 -18.42 -1.10
C ILE A 150 1.01 -19.65 -2.00
N HIS A 151 0.86 -19.48 -3.32
CA HIS A 151 1.02 -20.58 -4.28
C HIS A 151 2.43 -21.18 -4.24
N GLU A 152 3.46 -20.35 -4.04
CA GLU A 152 4.86 -20.79 -3.90
C GLU A 152 5.23 -21.30 -2.49
N GLY A 153 4.32 -21.26 -1.51
CA GLY A 153 4.60 -21.63 -0.12
C GLY A 153 5.56 -20.67 0.61
N LYS A 154 5.74 -19.44 0.11
CA LYS A 154 6.67 -18.41 0.64
C LYS A 154 5.95 -17.25 1.33
N PHE A 155 4.66 -17.39 1.63
CA PHE A 155 3.83 -16.32 2.19
C PHE A 155 4.41 -15.71 3.48
N GLU A 156 4.85 -16.52 4.45
CA GLU A 156 5.43 -15.98 5.70
C GLU A 156 6.72 -15.19 5.46
N GLN A 157 7.55 -15.61 4.50
CA GLN A 157 8.74 -14.86 4.12
C GLN A 157 8.37 -13.53 3.48
N PHE A 158 7.35 -13.52 2.62
CA PHE A 158 6.81 -12.31 2.00
C PHE A 158 6.28 -11.33 3.06
N ARG A 159 5.45 -11.83 3.99
CA ARG A 159 4.90 -11.05 5.10
C ARG A 159 5.99 -10.45 5.99
N GLN A 160 6.99 -11.24 6.39
CA GLN A 160 8.07 -10.76 7.26
C GLN A 160 8.92 -9.70 6.56
N LYS A 161 9.25 -9.89 5.27
CA LYS A 161 9.98 -8.90 4.47
C LYS A 161 9.24 -7.57 4.39
N PHE A 162 7.92 -7.62 4.20
CA PHE A 162 7.08 -6.43 4.15
C PHE A 162 7.11 -5.63 5.46
N ILE A 163 6.97 -6.32 6.60
CA ILE A 163 7.01 -5.70 7.94
C ILE A 163 8.38 -5.08 8.22
N VAL A 164 9.46 -5.81 7.94
CA VAL A 164 10.84 -5.33 8.16
C VAL A 164 11.15 -4.10 7.31
N SER A 165 10.82 -4.13 6.01
CA SER A 165 11.00 -2.99 5.11
C SER A 165 10.32 -1.74 5.67
N ARG A 166 9.10 -1.85 6.19
CA ARG A 166 8.43 -0.69 6.79
C ARG A 166 9.10 -0.20 8.07
N HIS A 167 9.50 -1.10 8.97
CA HIS A 167 10.18 -0.72 10.21
C HIS A 167 11.43 0.11 9.92
N GLU A 168 12.26 -0.34 8.97
CA GLU A 168 13.46 0.40 8.53
C GLU A 168 13.12 1.82 8.05
N HIS A 169 12.03 1.99 7.31
CA HIS A 169 11.57 3.30 6.84
C HIS A 169 11.07 4.21 7.96
N ILE A 170 10.36 3.67 8.97
CA ILE A 170 9.89 4.46 10.12
C ILE A 170 11.08 4.91 10.98
N PHE A 171 12.04 4.02 11.26
CA PHE A 171 13.23 4.37 12.03
C PHE A 171 14.10 5.40 11.31
N SER A 172 14.28 5.28 9.99
CA SER A 172 14.99 6.28 9.19
C SER A 172 14.26 7.64 9.15
N ALA A 173 12.93 7.67 9.27
CA ALA A 173 12.17 8.92 9.34
C ALA A 173 12.26 9.57 10.73
N ALA A 174 12.34 8.77 11.80
CA ALA A 174 12.42 9.26 13.18
C ALA A 174 13.81 9.78 13.61
N LEU A 175 14.89 9.26 13.00
CA LEU A 175 16.27 9.67 13.30
C LEU A 175 16.74 10.95 12.58
N ASN A 176 15.93 11.50 11.68
CA ASN A 176 16.22 12.71 10.89
C ASN A 176 15.44 13.95 11.38
N VAL A 177 15.00 13.97 12.64
CA VAL A 177 14.33 15.11 13.30
C VAL A 177 15.22 15.72 14.36
#